data_AF-A0A0K0EVP9-F1
#
_entry.id   AF-A0A0K0EVP9-F1
#
_cell.length_a   1.000
_cell.length_b   1.000
_cell.length_c   1.000
_cell.angle_alpha   90.00
_cell.angle_beta   90.00
_cell.angle_gamma   90.00
#
_symmetry.space_group_name_H-M   'P 1'
#
loop_
_entity.id
_entity.type
_entity.pdbx_description
1 polymer ?
#
loop_
_entity_poly.entity_id
_entity_poly.type
_entity_poly.pdbx_seq_one_letter_code
_entity_poly.pdbx_strand_id
1 'polypeptide(L)'
;MAGVAIDYLNSIISKVNIPDIERFFKFTYHLSEIKIEIFNIPKFLNGISGLMSAHYQVKIKEGFIHVSKSRTVDVTIRRTSIDAFVGISSLNVNPNIWIDIKR
;
A
#
# COMPACT_ATOMS: atom_id res chain seq x y z
N MET A 1 21.11 9.40 11.64
CA MET A 1 19.72 9.85 11.92
C MET A 1 18.69 9.29 10.94
N ALA A 2 18.92 9.25 9.61
CA ALA A 2 17.96 8.69 8.65
C ALA A 2 17.58 7.21 8.90
N GLY A 3 18.48 6.40 9.45
CA GLY A 3 18.20 4.99 9.77
C GLY A 3 17.03 4.80 10.76
N VAL A 4 16.97 5.59 11.83
CA VAL A 4 15.89 5.50 12.83
C VAL A 4 14.54 5.87 12.21
N ALA A 5 14.51 6.86 11.32
CA ALA A 5 13.30 7.25 10.60
C ALA A 5 12.84 6.14 9.63
N ILE A 6 13.78 5.46 8.95
CA ILE A 6 13.48 4.32 8.09
C ILE A 6 12.90 3.16 8.90
N ASP A 7 13.50 2.83 10.04
CA ASP A 7 13.01 1.77 10.92
C ASP A 7 11.60 2.09 11.44
N TYR A 8 11.36 3.36 11.81
CA TYR A 8 10.04 3.86 12.18
C TYR A 8 9.03 3.70 11.03
N LEU A 9 9.35 4.15 9.82
CA LEU A 9 8.48 4.02 8.64
C LEU A 9 8.15 2.55 8.34
N ASN A 10 9.13 1.65 8.34
CA ASN A 10 8.91 0.22 8.13
C ASN A 10 7.96 -0.38 9.19
N SER A 11 8.01 0.11 10.44
CA SER A 11 7.15 -0.37 11.54
C SER A 11 5.69 0.09 11.47
N ILE A 12 5.39 1.16 10.74
CA ILE A 12 4.06 1.76 10.66
C ILE A 12 3.39 1.42 9.34
N ILE A 13 4.15 1.32 8.25
CA ILE A 13 3.61 1.02 6.92
C ILE A 13 2.90 -0.34 6.92
N SER A 14 3.43 -1.35 7.62
CA SER A 14 2.76 -2.65 7.79
C SER A 14 1.40 -2.57 8.50
N LYS A 15 1.11 -1.47 9.20
CA LYS A 15 -0.15 -1.24 9.92
C LYS A 15 -1.13 -0.37 9.15
N VAL A 16 -0.76 0.12 7.96
CA VAL A 16 -1.66 0.93 7.12
C VAL A 16 -2.84 0.07 6.68
N ASN A 17 -4.04 0.53 6.98
CA ASN A 17 -5.26 -0.10 6.52
C ASN A 17 -5.50 0.27 5.05
N ILE A 18 -5.45 -0.72 4.16
CA ILE A 18 -5.75 -0.54 2.74
C ILE A 18 -7.21 -0.92 2.53
N PRO A 19 -8.05 -0.02 2.00
CA PRO A 19 -9.47 -0.30 1.81
C PRO A 19 -9.70 -1.41 0.78
N ASP A 20 -10.75 -2.18 0.99
CA ASP A 20 -11.20 -3.20 0.05
C ASP A 20 -11.54 -2.56 -1.31
N ILE A 21 -11.30 -3.32 -2.39
CA ILE A 21 -11.56 -2.90 -3.76
C ILE A 21 -12.62 -3.81 -4.35
N GLU A 22 -13.78 -3.23 -4.66
CA GLU A 22 -14.85 -3.92 -5.37
C GLU A 22 -15.10 -3.26 -6.72
N ARG A 23 -15.37 -4.08 -7.74
CA ARG A 23 -15.89 -3.57 -9.01
C ARG A 23 -16.80 -4.58 -9.69
N PHE A 24 -17.82 -4.03 -10.35
CA PHE A 24 -18.79 -4.77 -11.13
C PHE A 24 -18.61 -4.48 -12.61
N PHE A 25 -18.33 -5.52 -13.40
CA PHE A 25 -18.38 -5.49 -14.87
C PHE A 25 -19.30 -6.62 -15.35
N LYS A 26 -18.85 -7.50 -16.26
CA LYS A 26 -19.54 -8.75 -16.60
C LYS A 26 -19.51 -9.76 -15.43
N PHE A 27 -18.58 -9.57 -14.50
CA PHE A 27 -18.46 -10.32 -13.26
C PHE A 27 -18.12 -9.36 -12.11
N THR A 28 -18.46 -9.76 -10.88
CA THR A 28 -18.08 -9.04 -9.67
C THR A 28 -16.71 -9.53 -9.22
N TYR A 29 -15.76 -8.63 -8.98
CA TYR A 29 -14.56 -8.96 -8.23
C TYR A 29 -14.48 -8.15 -6.95
N HIS A 30 -13.99 -8.80 -5.90
CA HIS A 30 -13.79 -8.24 -4.58
C HIS A 30 -12.37 -8.60 -4.13
N LEU A 31 -11.57 -7.58 -3.83
CA LEU A 31 -10.25 -7.73 -3.24
C LEU A 31 -10.34 -7.20 -1.82
N SER A 32 -10.17 -8.07 -0.84
CA SER A 32 -10.33 -7.76 0.58
C SER A 32 -9.15 -8.20 1.41
N GLU A 33 -9.12 -7.73 2.66
CA GLU A 33 -8.07 -8.07 3.62
C GLU A 33 -6.67 -7.76 3.06
N ILE A 34 -6.55 -6.65 2.34
CA ILE A 34 -5.29 -6.24 1.72
C ILE A 34 -4.31 -5.85 2.82
N LYS A 35 -3.17 -6.54 2.87
CA LYS A 35 -2.16 -6.37 3.92
C LYS A 35 -0.79 -6.17 3.31
N ILE A 36 0.02 -5.36 3.98
CA ILE A 36 1.44 -5.23 3.68
C ILE A 36 2.18 -6.20 4.61
N GLU A 37 2.63 -7.33 4.05
CA GLU A 37 3.35 -8.38 4.79
C GLU A 37 4.79 -7.96 5.04
N ILE A 38 5.45 -7.42 4.01
CA ILE A 38 6.84 -6.97 4.07
C ILE A 38 6.94 -5.63 3.37
N PHE A 39 7.60 -4.68 4.02
CA PHE A 39 7.98 -3.41 3.41
C PHE A 39 9.44 -3.11 3.75
N ASN A 40 10.25 -2.86 2.73
CA ASN A 40 11.68 -2.64 2.88
C ASN A 40 12.12 -1.42 2.08
N ILE A 41 12.58 -0.41 2.79
CA ILE A 41 13.31 0.74 2.22
C ILE A 41 14.81 0.41 2.30
N PRO A 42 15.46 0.03 1.19
CA PRO A 42 16.89 -0.25 1.23
C PRO A 42 17.68 1.03 1.53
N LYS A 43 18.77 0.90 2.30
CA LYS A 43 19.66 2.02 2.64
C LYS A 43 20.44 2.58 1.43
N PHE A 44 20.42 1.89 0.28
CA PHE A 44 21.07 2.29 -0.97
C PHE A 44 20.13 2.09 -2.17
N LEU A 45 20.38 2.83 -3.27
CA LEU A 45 19.64 3.01 -4.56
C LEU A 45 19.03 1.76 -5.23
N ASN A 46 18.26 0.94 -4.52
CA ASN A 46 17.62 -0.26 -5.06
C ASN A 46 16.10 -0.15 -5.18
N GLY A 47 15.53 1.02 -4.87
CA GLY A 47 14.09 1.24 -4.82
C GLY A 47 13.44 0.47 -3.69
N ILE A 48 12.31 0.98 -3.21
CA ILE A 48 11.51 0.34 -2.19
C ILE A 48 10.96 -0.98 -2.76
N SER A 49 10.98 -2.02 -1.93
CA SER A 49 10.38 -3.32 -2.25
C SER A 49 9.39 -3.71 -1.17
N GLY A 50 8.35 -4.42 -1.57
CA GLY A 50 7.37 -4.92 -0.61
C GLY A 50 6.66 -6.18 -1.10
N LEU A 51 6.12 -6.92 -0.15
CA LEU A 51 5.20 -8.03 -0.36
C LEU A 51 3.87 -7.64 0.27
N MET A 52 2.81 -7.77 -0.51
CA MET A 52 1.45 -7.59 -0.07
C MET A 52 0.68 -8.89 -0.27
N SER A 53 -0.30 -9.14 0.57
CA SER A 53 -1.26 -10.22 0.41
C SER A 53 -2.66 -9.64 0.30
N ALA A 54 -3.53 -10.30 -0.42
CA ALA A 54 -4.94 -9.94 -0.49
C ALA A 54 -5.81 -11.16 -0.75
N HIS A 55 -7.01 -11.17 -0.18
CA HIS A 55 -8.01 -12.18 -0.50
C HIS A 55 -8.83 -11.73 -1.70
N TYR A 56 -8.71 -12.46 -2.80
CA TYR A 56 -9.46 -12.24 -4.03
C TYR A 56 -10.70 -13.13 -4.07
N GLN A 57 -11.84 -12.57 -4.49
CA GLN A 57 -13.05 -13.30 -4.81
C GLN A 57 -13.63 -12.79 -6.13
N VAL A 58 -13.98 -13.70 -7.05
CA VAL A 58 -14.75 -13.40 -8.26
C VAL A 58 -16.05 -14.19 -8.28
N LYS A 59 -17.12 -13.51 -8.68
CA LYS A 59 -18.46 -14.07 -8.86
C LYS A 59 -18.95 -13.75 -10.27
N ILE A 60 -19.34 -14.78 -10.99
CA ILE A 60 -19.98 -14.68 -12.32
C ILE A 60 -21.45 -15.08 -12.14
N LYS A 61 -22.35 -14.20 -12.58
CA LYS A 61 -23.79 -14.47 -12.66
C LYS A 61 -24.25 -14.21 -14.09
N GLU A 62 -24.51 -15.27 -14.84
CA GLU A 62 -25.03 -15.19 -16.21
C GLU A 62 -26.14 -16.26 -16.38
N GLY A 63 -27.40 -15.82 -16.44
CA GLY A 63 -28.56 -16.71 -16.46
C GLY A 63 -28.63 -17.61 -15.22
N PHE A 64 -28.65 -18.93 -15.43
CA PHE A 64 -28.65 -19.94 -14.36
C PHE A 64 -27.24 -20.23 -13.80
N ILE A 65 -26.18 -19.77 -14.48
CA ILE A 65 -24.80 -20.07 -14.09
C ILE A 65 -24.37 -19.11 -12.98
N HIS A 66 -24.12 -19.69 -11.80
CA HIS A 66 -23.58 -19.01 -10.63
C HIS A 66 -22.27 -19.68 -10.24
N VAL A 67 -21.14 -19.05 -10.58
CA VAL A 67 -19.82 -19.56 -10.22
C VAL A 67 -19.10 -18.52 -9.39
N SER A 68 -18.54 -18.96 -8.26
CA SER A 68 -17.67 -18.14 -7.42
C SER A 68 -16.34 -18.83 -7.18
N LYS A 69 -15.25 -18.08 -7.24
CA LYS A 69 -13.92 -18.56 -6.88
C LYS A 69 -13.27 -17.55 -5.95
N SER A 70 -12.60 -18.03 -4.92
CA SER A 70 -11.80 -17.20 -4.03
C SER A 70 -10.43 -17.80 -3.78
N ARG A 71 -9.44 -16.94 -3.53
CA ARG A 71 -8.07 -17.32 -3.22
C ARG A 71 -7.31 -16.13 -2.62
N THR A 72 -6.34 -16.41 -1.76
CA THR A 72 -5.31 -15.44 -1.42
C THR A 72 -4.33 -15.28 -2.59
N VAL A 73 -3.98 -14.04 -2.89
CA VAL A 73 -3.00 -13.66 -3.90
C VAL A 73 -1.89 -12.85 -3.24
N ASP A 74 -0.65 -13.13 -3.63
CA ASP A 74 0.51 -12.37 -3.22
C ASP A 74 0.87 -11.36 -4.33
N VAL A 75 1.15 -10.13 -3.93
CA VAL A 75 1.52 -9.03 -4.82
C VAL A 75 2.89 -8.52 -4.42
N THR A 76 3.84 -8.61 -5.35
CA THR A 76 5.21 -8.14 -5.13
C THR A 76 5.39 -6.75 -5.73
N ILE A 77 5.72 -5.77 -4.89
CA ILE A 77 6.16 -4.45 -5.33
C ILE A 77 7.67 -4.50 -5.53
N ARG A 78 8.11 -4.27 -6.77
CA ARG A 78 9.53 -4.26 -7.13
C ARG A 78 9.94 -2.86 -7.56
N ARG A 79 10.97 -2.32 -6.89
CA ARG A 79 11.67 -1.08 -7.27
C ARG A 79 10.74 0.11 -7.44
N THR A 80 9.96 0.43 -6.41
CA THR A 80 9.20 1.70 -6.37
C THR A 80 10.03 2.82 -5.75
N SER A 81 9.75 4.07 -6.09
CA SER A 81 10.40 5.25 -5.51
C SER A 81 9.34 6.23 -5.05
N ILE A 82 9.63 6.94 -3.96
CA ILE A 82 8.78 8.00 -3.44
C ILE A 82 9.67 9.21 -3.21
N ASP A 83 9.35 10.31 -3.87
CA ASP A 83 10.03 11.59 -3.66
C ASP A 83 9.15 12.48 -2.78
N ALA A 84 9.71 12.91 -1.65
CA ALA A 84 9.04 13.79 -0.72
C ALA A 84 9.94 14.98 -0.35
N PHE A 85 9.35 16.17 -0.31
CA PHE A 85 9.98 17.38 0.19
C PHE A 85 9.49 17.64 1.61
N VAL A 86 10.42 17.93 2.50
CA VAL A 86 10.11 18.34 3.87
C VAL A 86 10.38 19.82 4.00
N GLY A 87 9.32 20.59 4.22
CA GLY A 87 9.40 22.01 4.51
C GLY A 87 9.30 22.27 6.00
N ILE A 88 10.13 23.19 6.49
CA ILE A 88 10.09 23.66 7.87
C ILE A 88 9.76 25.15 7.83
N SER A 89 8.72 25.53 8.57
CA SER A 89 8.34 26.93 8.77
C SER A 89 8.17 27.20 10.26
N SER A 90 7.96 28.46 10.63
CA SER A 90 7.61 28.82 12.00
C SER A 90 6.44 29.79 12.01
N LEU A 91 5.50 29.54 12.93
CA LEU A 91 4.43 30.47 13.26
C LEU A 91 4.54 30.77 14.76
N ASN A 92 4.78 32.04 15.10
CA ASN A 92 4.95 32.49 16.49
C ASN A 92 6.00 31.68 17.28
N VAL A 93 7.18 31.44 16.68
CA VAL A 93 8.30 30.68 17.29
C VAL A 93 8.03 29.17 17.42
N ASN A 94 6.84 28.69 17.07
CA ASN A 94 6.56 27.26 17.02
C ASN A 94 7.00 26.69 15.68
N PRO A 95 7.83 25.63 15.63
CA PRO A 95 8.20 24.98 14.40
C PRO A 95 7.00 24.23 13.81
N ASN A 96 6.80 24.38 12.51
CA ASN A 96 5.84 23.62 11.74
C ASN A 96 6.60 22.83 10.67
N ILE A 97 6.27 21.55 10.53
CA ILE A 97 6.86 20.63 9.56
C ILE A 97 5.74 20.17 8.64
N TRP A 98 5.92 20.35 7.35
CA TRP A 98 5.00 19.85 6.33
C TRP A 98 5.77 19.00 5.31
N ILE A 99 5.05 18.06 4.72
CA ILE A 99 5.58 17.12 3.75
C ILE A 99 4.77 17.29 2.47
N ASP A 100 5.46 17.53 1.37
CA ASP A 100 4.88 17.49 0.02
C ASP A 100 5.39 16.25 -0.71
N ILE A 101 4.47 15.43 -1.21
CA ILE A 101 4.77 14.15 -1.88
C ILE A 101 4.53 14.34 -3.36
N LYS A 102 5.57 14.20 -4.18
CA LYS A 102 5.40 14.21 -5.64
C LYS A 102 4.75 12.91 -6.10
N ARG A 103 3.67 13.05 -6.87
CA ARG A 103 2.96 11.95 -7.53
C ARG A 103 3.44 11.77 -8.96
#